data_AF-A0A397TF84-F1
#
_entry.id   AF-A0A397TF84-F1
#
_cell.length_a   1.000
_cell.length_b   1.000
_cell.length_c   1.000
_cell.angle_alpha   90.00
_cell.angle_beta   90.00
_cell.angle_gamma   90.00
#
_symmetry.space_group_name_H-M   'P 1'
#
loop_
_entity.id
_entity.type
_entity.pdbx_description
1 polymer ?
#
loop_
_entity_poly.entity_id
_entity_poly.type
_entity_poly.pdbx_seq_one_letter_code
_entity_poly.pdbx_strand_id
1 'polypeptide(L)' 'MSDTLSAYLGGILGFIILILDLIAIFEILQSTRSILDKLIWILVIVVFPVFGCLLYYFCANRDSHTTKSVVP' A
#
# COMPACT_ATOMS: atom_id res chain seq x y z
N MET A 1 -7.56 -33.68 11.84
CA MET A 1 -7.66 -33.46 10.37
C MET A 1 -7.95 -32.00 10.01
N SER A 2 -8.38 -31.16 10.96
CA SER A 2 -8.52 -29.70 10.83
C SER A 2 -7.18 -28.94 10.91
N ASP A 3 -6.23 -29.46 11.68
CA ASP A 3 -5.06 -28.69 12.11
C ASP A 3 -4.00 -28.49 11.00
N THR A 4 -3.98 -29.42 10.04
CA THR A 4 -3.15 -29.31 8.83
C THR A 4 -3.68 -28.24 7.88
N LEU A 5 -5.00 -28.13 7.72
CA LEU A 5 -5.64 -27.14 6.85
C LEU A 5 -5.34 -25.70 7.33
N SER A 6 -5.39 -25.45 8.65
CA SER A 6 -5.01 -24.16 9.23
C SER A 6 -3.55 -23.78 8.97
N ALA A 7 -2.63 -24.75 9.02
CA ALA A 7 -1.21 -24.50 8.76
C ALA A 7 -0.95 -24.12 7.29
N TYR A 8 -1.62 -24.81 6.35
CA TYR A 8 -1.55 -24.45 4.92
C TYR A 8 -2.11 -23.05 4.65
N LEU A 9 -3.24 -22.69 5.26
CA LEU A 9 -3.86 -21.37 5.08
C LEU A 9 -3.01 -20.23 5.65
N GLY A 10 -2.35 -20.44 6.81
CA GLY A 10 -1.48 -19.42 7.41
C GLY A 10 -0.26 -19.06 6.54
N GLY A 11 0.39 -20.05 5.95
CA GLY A 11 1.54 -19.82 5.06
C GLY A 11 1.16 -19.11 3.76
N ILE A 12 0.04 -19.51 3.15
CA ILE A 12 -0.48 -18.89 1.92
C ILE A 12 -0.91 -17.44 2.18
N LEU A 13 -1.60 -17.18 3.28
CA LEU A 13 -2.02 -15.82 3.63
C LEU A 13 -0.81 -14.89 3.84
N GLY A 14 0.22 -15.35 4.56
CA GLY A 14 1.46 -14.58 4.74
C GLY A 14 2.20 -14.32 3.42
N PHE A 15 2.19 -15.29 2.50
CA PHE A 15 2.82 -15.14 1.18
C PHE A 15 2.09 -14.11 0.30
N ILE A 16 0.74 -14.09 0.36
CA ILE A 16 -0.07 -13.08 -0.34
C ILE A 16 0.23 -11.68 0.20
N ILE A 17 0.31 -11.52 1.52
CA ILE A 17 0.62 -10.24 2.17
C ILE A 17 2.01 -9.75 1.78
N LEU A 18 3.01 -10.64 1.71
CA LEU A 18 4.36 -10.32 1.26
C LEU A 18 4.39 -9.79 -0.19
N ILE A 19 3.61 -10.41 -1.09
CA ILE A 19 3.52 -9.96 -2.48
C ILE A 19 2.84 -8.58 -2.56
N LEU A 20 1.76 -8.38 -1.81
CA LEU A 20 1.05 -7.10 -1.75
C LEU A 20 1.95 -5.97 -1.24
N ASP A 21 2.79 -6.25 -0.24
CA ASP A 21 3.78 -5.30 0.30
C ASP A 21 4.76 -4.82 -0.79
N LEU A 22 5.31 -5.76 -1.58
CA LEU A 22 6.19 -5.43 -2.71
C LEU A 22 5.51 -4.59 -3.79
N ILE A 23 4.26 -4.93 -4.14
CA ILE A 23 3.49 -4.18 -5.14
C ILE A 23 3.29 -2.74 -4.68
N ALA A 24 2.87 -2.55 -3.42
CA ALA A 24 2.63 -1.22 -2.87
C ALA A 24 3.91 -0.38 -2.83
N ILE A 25 5.05 -0.98 -2.44
CA ILE A 25 6.35 -0.30 -2.48
C ILE A 25 6.72 0.12 -3.91
N PHE A 26 6.56 -0.77 -4.90
CA PHE A 26 6.83 -0.45 -6.30
C PHE A 26 5.95 0.70 -6.82
N GLU A 27 4.68 0.72 -6.42
CA GLU A 27 3.73 1.76 -6.81
C GLU A 27 4.09 3.12 -6.21
N ILE A 28 4.52 3.16 -4.94
CA ILE A 28 5.00 4.38 -4.27
C ILE A 28 6.29 4.90 -4.93
N LEU A 29 7.20 3.99 -5.31
CA LEU A 29 8.42 4.36 -6.00
C LEU A 29 8.13 4.95 -7.38
N GLN A 30 7.20 4.36 -8.14
CA GLN A 30 6.79 4.88 -9.46
C GLN A 30 5.98 6.17 -9.39
N SER A 31 5.26 6.44 -8.30
CA SER A 31 4.48 7.66 -8.15
C SER A 31 5.36 8.91 -8.20
N THR A 32 4.97 9.96 -8.95
CA THR A 32 5.68 11.24 -9.05
C THR A 32 5.36 12.21 -7.89
N ARG A 33 4.83 11.70 -6.78
CA ARG A 33 4.52 12.49 -5.58
C ARG A 33 5.78 12.92 -4.82
N SER A 34 5.60 13.89 -3.92
CA SER A 34 6.68 14.44 -3.11
C SER A 34 7.41 13.34 -2.33
N ILE A 35 8.71 13.52 -2.09
CA ILE A 35 9.55 12.56 -1.34
C ILE A 35 8.97 12.27 0.05
N LEU A 36 8.34 13.26 0.69
CA LEU A 36 7.75 13.16 2.02
C LEU A 36 6.56 12.20 2.04
N ASP A 37 5.68 12.30 1.04
CA ASP A 37 4.50 11.44 0.95
C ASP A 37 4.89 9.98 0.70
N LYS A 38 5.94 9.76 -0.12
CA LYS A 38 6.50 8.42 -0.33
C LYS A 38 6.98 7.81 0.98
N LEU A 39 7.73 8.57 1.77
CA LEU A 39 8.29 8.12 3.05
C LEU A 39 7.20 7.76 4.07
N ILE A 40 6.15 8.56 4.16
CA ILE A 40 5.00 8.29 5.04
C ILE A 40 4.29 7.00 4.61
N TRP A 41 4.04 6.83 3.32
CA TRP A 41 3.38 5.63 2.81
C TRP A 41 4.19 4.36 3.02
N ILE A 42 5.50 4.43 2.78
CA ILE A 42 6.41 3.31 3.05
C ILE A 42 6.41 2.96 4.54
N LEU A 43 6.47 3.94 5.44
CA LEU A 43 6.49 3.70 6.89
C LEU A 43 5.20 3.02 7.37
N VAL A 44 4.04 3.43 6.86
CA VAL A 44 2.74 2.84 7.22
C VAL A 44 2.64 1.38 6.75
N ILE A 45 3.09 1.09 5.53
CA ILE A 45 3.10 -0.28 4.98
C ILE A 45 4.06 -1.18 5.75
N VAL A 46 5.26 -0.72 6.06
CA VAL A 46 6.27 -1.49 6.82
C VAL A 46 5.81 -1.80 8.25
N VAL A 47 5.17 -0.85 8.93
CA VAL A 47 4.69 -1.05 10.32
C VAL A 47 3.47 -1.96 10.37
N PHE A 48 2.63 -1.92 9.32
CA PHE A 48 1.38 -2.66 9.28
C PHE A 48 1.08 -3.16 7.86
N PRO A 49 1.66 -4.27 7.40
CA PRO A 49 1.61 -4.67 5.98
C PRO A 49 0.17 -4.92 5.48
N VAL A 50 -0.69 -5.48 6.34
CA VAL A 50 -2.09 -5.76 5.98
C VAL A 50 -2.94 -4.48 5.88
N PHE A 51 -2.88 -3.62 6.89
CA PHE A 51 -3.70 -2.41 6.94
C PHE A 51 -3.10 -1.27 6.10
N GLY A 52 -1.78 -1.24 5.93
CA GLY A 52 -1.06 -0.26 5.14
C GLY A 52 -1.41 -0.35 3.67
N CYS A 53 -1.47 -1.56 3.09
CA CYS A 53 -1.95 -1.77 1.73
C CYS A 53 -3.42 -1.34 1.55
N LEU A 54 -4.27 -1.58 2.56
CA LEU A 54 -5.69 -1.21 2.51
C LEU A 54 -5.92 0.31 2.59
N LEU A 55 -5.19 0.99 3.48
CA LEU A 55 -5.19 2.45 3.57
C LEU A 55 -4.59 3.10 2.32
N TYR A 56 -3.52 2.52 1.77
CA TYR A 56 -2.89 2.97 0.53
C TYR A 56 -3.91 2.97 -0.60
N TYR A 57 -4.63 1.86 -0.80
CA TYR A 57 -5.66 1.79 -1.84
C TYR A 57 -6.75 2.88 -1.70
N PHE A 58 -7.19 3.17 -0.47
CA PHE A 58 -8.30 4.10 -0.24
C PHE A 58 -7.88 5.59 -0.29
N CYS A 59 -6.67 5.89 0.17
CA CYS A 59 -6.20 7.26 0.38
C CYS A 59 -5.25 7.73 -0.72
N ALA A 60 -4.44 6.83 -1.31
CA ALA A 60 -3.55 7.21 -2.39
C ALA A 60 -4.32 7.75 -3.60
N ASN A 61 -5.52 7.26 -3.93
CA ASN A 61 -6.22 7.66 -5.17
C ASN A 61 -6.89 9.06 -5.13
N ARG A 62 -6.65 9.91 -4.12
CA ARG A 62 -7.48 11.13 -3.91
C ARG A 62 -6.75 12.46 -3.91
N ASP A 63 -5.52 12.55 -4.42
CA ASP A 63 -4.83 13.84 -4.54
C ASP A 63 -5.37 14.68 -5.71
N SER A 64 -6.46 15.35 -5.35
CA SER A 64 -7.03 16.62 -5.81
C SER A 64 -6.29 17.35 -6.92
N HIS A 65 -7.03 17.51 -8.03
CA HIS A 65 -6.82 18.58 -8.99
C HIS A 65 -7.17 19.90 -8.29
N THR A 66 -6.20 20.55 -7.64
CA THR A 66 -6.36 21.95 -7.27
C THR A 66 -6.11 22.78 -8.53
N THR A 67 -7.22 23.28 -9.05
CA THR A 67 -7.39 24.04 -10.28
C THR A 67 -6.43 25.22 -10.33
N LYS A 68 -5.44 25.18 -11.24
CA LYS A 68 -4.72 26.38 -11.66
C LYS A 68 -5.59 27.16 -12.65
N SER A 69 -6.54 27.92 -12.13
CA SER A 69 -7.11 29.05 -12.88
C SER A 69 -6.16 30.24 -12.75
N VAL A 70 -5.17 30.29 -13.64
CA VAL A 70 -4.55 31.57 -14.00
C VAL A 70 -5.57 32.29 -14.88
N VAL A 71 -6.33 33.16 -14.24
CA VAL A 71 -7.24 34.16 -14.85
C VAL A 71 -6.35 35.19 -15.59
N PRO A 72 -6.75 35.73 -16.76
CA PRO A 72 -5.87 36.19 -17.85
C PRO A 72 -4.96 37.38 -17.54
#